data_AF-A0A7R9KW47-F1
#
_entry.id   AF-A0A7R9KW47-F1
#
_cell.length_a   1.000
_cell.length_b   1.000
_cell.length_c   1.000
_cell.angle_alpha   90.00
_cell.angle_beta   90.00
_cell.angle_gamma   90.00
#
_symmetry.space_group_name_H-M   'P 1'
#
loop_
_entity.id
_entity.type
_entity.pdbx_description
1 polymer ?
#
loop_
_entity_poly.entity_id
_entity_poly.type
_entity_poly.pdbx_seq_one_letter_code
_entity_poly.pdbx_strand_id
1 'polypeptide(L)'
;MVFLRVLSTTIHVFKWYEDDPFDRNSASHKSLMQVRYTCHMAVTKLMNEKYPQEDRLWLNQFDMAMTQWSLIGLVGIRPKECGFHMTNKHEFEEYMYFWKVIGYCMGIEDRFNICQNNYEQSVAYFDICFNECYKKHLDEQCPKVQMGMKLTQGVFLGINGVMPKYLFSYEGFMKYWYEALGVKHPIVLQRLDQKLSYYMM
;
A
#
# COMPACT_ATOMS: atom_id res chain seq x y z
N MET A 1 15.56 -10.97 2.36
CA MET A 1 15.76 -9.52 2.07
C MET A 1 14.45 -8.78 1.81
N VAL A 2 13.57 -9.22 0.89
CA VAL A 2 12.29 -8.52 0.57
C VAL A 2 11.30 -8.51 1.74
N PHE A 3 11.03 -9.64 2.39
CA PHE A 3 10.14 -9.72 3.57
C PHE A 3 10.54 -8.73 4.67
N LEU A 4 11.84 -8.65 5.01
CA LEU A 4 12.35 -7.73 6.03
C LEU A 4 12.14 -6.25 5.65
N ARG A 5 12.22 -5.91 4.36
CA ARG A 5 11.91 -4.54 3.90
C ARG A 5 10.43 -4.22 4.10
N VAL A 6 9.53 -5.14 3.74
CA VAL A 6 8.09 -4.96 3.94
C VAL A 6 7.75 -4.87 5.43
N LEU A 7 8.33 -5.74 6.25
CA LEU A 7 8.19 -5.69 7.71
C LEU A 7 8.66 -4.34 8.28
N SER A 8 9.80 -3.82 7.81
CA SER A 8 10.29 -2.51 8.21
C SER A 8 9.27 -1.40 7.88
N THR A 9 8.71 -1.40 6.66
CA THR A 9 7.65 -0.45 6.28
C THR A 9 6.44 -0.55 7.22
N THR A 10 5.97 -1.76 7.51
CA THR A 10 4.84 -1.97 8.44
C THR A 10 5.14 -1.43 9.84
N ILE A 11 6.36 -1.65 10.36
CA ILE A 11 6.78 -1.11 11.65
C ILE A 11 6.79 0.43 11.65
N HIS A 12 7.27 1.05 10.57
CA HIS A 12 7.22 2.51 10.43
C HIS A 12 5.79 3.04 10.40
N VAL A 13 4.92 2.40 9.62
CA VAL A 13 3.49 2.77 9.53
C VAL A 13 2.81 2.67 10.88
N PHE A 14 3.04 1.59 11.65
CA PHE A 14 2.46 1.48 12.99
C PHE A 14 2.92 2.59 13.93
N LYS A 15 4.21 2.94 13.92
CA LYS A 15 4.74 4.05 14.73
C LYS A 15 4.10 5.39 14.41
N TRP A 16 3.60 5.60 13.20
CA TRP A 16 2.96 6.87 12.82
C TRP A 16 1.62 7.09 13.52
N TYR A 17 0.99 6.02 14.01
CA TYR A 17 -0.27 6.08 14.77
C TYR A 17 -0.07 6.28 16.28
N GLU A 18 1.16 6.09 16.78
CA GLU A 18 1.41 6.03 18.24
C GLU A 18 1.46 7.42 18.88
N ASP A 19 2.04 8.41 18.20
CA ASP A 19 2.32 9.73 18.76
C ASP A 19 2.08 10.87 17.74
N ASP A 20 2.11 12.12 18.22
CA ASP A 20 2.06 13.33 17.38
C ASP A 20 3.26 13.39 16.39
N PRO A 21 3.02 13.43 15.06
CA PRO A 21 4.07 13.52 14.06
C PRO A 21 4.79 14.87 14.02
N PHE A 22 4.28 15.90 14.70
CA PHE A 22 4.88 17.23 14.80
C PHE A 22 5.73 17.45 16.05
N ASP A 23 5.58 16.60 17.08
CA ASP A 23 6.50 16.61 18.22
C ASP A 23 7.84 15.99 17.84
N ARG A 24 8.89 16.82 17.79
CA ARG A 24 10.25 16.39 17.41
C ARG A 24 10.82 15.29 18.30
N ASN A 25 10.31 15.15 19.51
CA ASN A 25 10.77 14.13 20.46
C ASN A 25 10.03 12.80 20.30
N SER A 26 8.90 12.76 19.60
CA SER A 26 8.06 11.57 19.46
C SER A 26 8.68 10.49 18.59
N ALA A 27 8.24 9.25 18.77
CA ALA A 27 8.68 8.13 17.93
C ALA A 27 8.13 8.28 16.50
N SER A 28 6.90 8.79 16.37
CA SER A 28 6.24 9.09 15.10
C SER A 28 7.05 10.08 14.25
N HIS A 29 7.44 11.23 14.82
CA HIS A 29 8.24 12.23 14.12
C HIS A 29 9.59 11.67 13.67
N LYS A 30 10.33 11.02 14.57
CA LYS A 30 11.63 10.41 14.26
C LYS A 30 11.51 9.37 13.14
N SER A 31 10.45 8.54 13.18
CA SER A 31 10.12 7.57 12.15
C SER A 31 9.89 8.26 10.79
N LEU A 32 9.03 9.27 10.73
CA LEU A 32 8.73 10.03 9.51
C LEU A 32 9.98 10.69 8.92
N MET A 33 10.79 11.34 9.76
CA MET A 33 12.03 11.97 9.33
C MET A 33 13.04 10.94 8.81
N GLN A 34 13.14 9.77 9.46
CA GLN A 34 13.98 8.68 8.97
C GLN A 34 13.53 8.23 7.57
N VAL A 35 12.25 7.92 7.37
CA VAL A 35 11.75 7.44 6.08
C VAL A 35 11.88 8.51 5.00
N ARG A 36 11.56 9.78 5.31
CA ARG A 36 11.70 10.89 4.35
C ARG A 36 13.16 11.11 3.94
N TYR A 37 14.05 11.36 4.90
CA TYR A 37 15.40 11.82 4.58
C TYR A 37 16.38 10.67 4.29
N THR A 38 16.35 9.62 5.11
CA THR A 38 17.35 8.53 5.05
C THR A 38 16.96 7.43 4.06
N CYS A 39 15.66 7.27 3.79
CA CYS A 39 15.17 6.30 2.81
C CYS A 39 14.83 7.00 1.49
N HIS A 40 13.75 7.78 1.45
CA HIS A 40 13.20 8.29 0.18
C HIS A 40 14.13 9.30 -0.49
N MET A 41 14.57 10.36 0.20
CA MET A 41 15.46 11.37 -0.41
C MET A 41 16.83 10.79 -0.76
N ALA A 42 17.42 9.98 0.12
CA ALA A 42 18.71 9.33 -0.14
C ALA A 42 18.66 8.39 -1.36
N VAL A 43 17.63 7.53 -1.44
CA VAL A 43 17.44 6.62 -2.59
C VAL A 43 17.12 7.40 -3.86
N THR A 44 16.28 8.44 -3.77
CA THR A 44 15.96 9.33 -4.91
C THR A 44 17.23 9.92 -5.49
N LYS A 45 18.08 10.51 -4.65
CA LYS A 45 19.36 11.09 -5.08
C LYS A 45 20.24 10.02 -5.75
N LEU A 46 20.48 8.92 -5.05
CA LEU A 46 21.34 7.84 -5.53
C LEU A 46 20.87 7.26 -6.87
N MET A 47 19.57 6.98 -7.01
CA MET A 47 19.02 6.34 -8.20
C MET A 47 19.03 7.29 -9.40
N ASN A 48 18.71 8.58 -9.21
CA ASN A 48 18.76 9.56 -10.29
C ASN A 48 20.21 9.87 -10.73
N GLU A 49 21.19 9.81 -9.83
CA GLU A 49 22.61 9.97 -10.18
C GLU A 49 23.18 8.75 -10.89
N LYS A 50 22.85 7.53 -10.41
CA LYS A 50 23.49 6.30 -10.90
C LYS A 50 22.77 5.66 -12.08
N TYR A 51 21.45 5.84 -12.17
CA TYR A 51 20.60 5.20 -13.18
C TYR A 51 19.59 6.19 -13.77
N PRO A 52 20.04 7.32 -14.33
CA PRO A 52 19.12 8.34 -14.86
C PRO A 52 18.13 7.73 -15.86
N GLN A 53 16.87 8.16 -15.79
CA GLN A 53 15.84 7.82 -16.77
C GLN A 53 15.64 9.02 -17.70
N GLU A 54 15.35 8.77 -18.97
CA GLU A 54 15.22 9.84 -19.98
C GLU A 54 14.02 10.75 -19.70
N ASP A 55 12.87 10.17 -19.36
CA ASP A 55 11.59 10.90 -19.32
C ASP A 55 11.01 11.09 -17.91
N ARG A 56 11.72 10.69 -16.86
CA ARG A 56 11.21 10.79 -15.48
C ARG A 56 12.29 10.77 -14.42
N LEU A 57 11.93 11.22 -13.22
CA LEU A 57 12.73 10.99 -12.03
C LEU A 57 12.34 9.67 -11.35
N TRP A 58 13.31 9.02 -10.72
CA TRP A 58 13.04 7.98 -9.73
C TRP A 58 12.35 8.59 -8.52
N LEU A 59 11.32 7.92 -8.01
CA LEU A 59 10.60 8.28 -6.79
C LEU A 59 10.06 9.72 -6.80
N ASN A 60 9.37 10.07 -7.88
CA ASN A 60 8.75 11.39 -8.03
C ASN A 60 7.46 11.54 -7.19
N GLN A 61 6.81 12.71 -7.22
CA GLN A 61 5.56 12.96 -6.48
C GLN A 61 4.44 11.95 -6.82
N PHE A 62 4.36 11.50 -8.07
CA PHE A 62 3.42 10.46 -8.47
C PHE A 62 3.76 9.12 -7.79
N ASP A 63 5.02 8.69 -7.79
CA ASP A 63 5.44 7.46 -7.09
C ASP A 63 5.15 7.51 -5.58
N MET A 64 5.36 8.67 -4.96
CA MET A 64 5.05 8.91 -3.54
C MET A 64 3.55 8.84 -3.27
N ALA A 65 2.73 9.48 -4.10
CA ALA A 65 1.27 9.45 -4.01
C ALA A 65 0.71 8.03 -4.22
N MET A 66 1.21 7.28 -5.19
CA MET A 66 0.81 5.89 -5.42
C MET A 66 1.29 4.95 -4.30
N THR A 67 2.42 5.26 -3.65
CA THR A 67 2.86 4.55 -2.45
C THR A 67 1.90 4.80 -1.29
N GLN A 68 1.48 6.05 -1.06
CA GLN A 68 0.44 6.37 -0.08
C GLN A 68 -0.87 5.64 -0.41
N TRP A 69 -1.27 5.63 -1.69
CA TRP A 69 -2.45 4.89 -2.14
C TRP A 69 -2.35 3.39 -1.83
N SER A 70 -1.18 2.77 -2.02
CA SER A 70 -1.02 1.34 -1.70
C SER A 70 -1.20 1.01 -0.20
N LEU A 71 -1.11 1.99 0.68
CA LEU A 71 -1.31 1.81 2.12
C LEU A 71 -2.77 2.01 2.54
N ILE A 72 -3.51 2.88 1.85
CA ILE A 72 -4.85 3.32 2.31
C ILE A 72 -5.97 3.26 1.28
N GLY A 73 -5.64 3.23 0.00
CA GLY A 73 -6.60 3.33 -1.09
C GLY A 73 -7.58 2.17 -1.04
N LEU A 74 -7.07 0.96 -0.79
CA LEU A 74 -7.90 -0.24 -0.58
C LEU A 74 -8.86 -0.10 0.60
N VAL A 75 -8.43 0.50 1.71
CA VAL A 75 -9.31 0.78 2.85
C VAL A 75 -10.45 1.71 2.46
N GLY A 76 -10.19 2.70 1.60
CA GLY A 76 -11.23 3.62 1.15
C GLY A 76 -12.21 3.01 0.13
N ILE A 77 -11.73 2.16 -0.79
CA ILE A 77 -12.60 1.57 -1.83
C ILE A 77 -13.23 0.24 -1.43
N ARG A 78 -12.64 -0.49 -0.48
CA ARG A 78 -13.10 -1.80 0.05
C ARG A 78 -12.98 -1.85 1.57
N PRO A 79 -13.68 -0.96 2.30
CA PRO A 79 -13.53 -0.82 3.74
C PRO A 79 -13.88 -2.08 4.53
N LYS A 80 -14.93 -2.81 4.11
CA LYS A 80 -15.41 -4.00 4.81
C LYS A 80 -14.42 -5.17 4.69
N GLU A 81 -13.84 -5.34 3.51
CA GLU A 81 -12.79 -6.31 3.23
C GLU A 81 -11.49 -5.99 4.00
N CYS A 82 -11.32 -4.73 4.40
CA CYS A 82 -10.25 -4.28 5.31
C CYS A 82 -10.65 -4.31 6.79
N GLY A 83 -11.83 -4.84 7.17
CA GLY A 83 -12.28 -4.96 8.56
C GLY A 83 -12.99 -3.73 9.14
N PHE A 84 -13.21 -2.67 8.35
CA PHE A 84 -13.91 -1.46 8.77
C PHE A 84 -15.43 -1.61 8.62
N HIS A 85 -16.03 -2.55 9.36
CA HIS A 85 -17.46 -2.86 9.23
C HIS A 85 -18.40 -1.85 9.89
N MET A 86 -17.93 -1.14 10.92
CA MET A 86 -18.73 -0.25 11.77
C MET A 86 -18.28 1.22 11.72
N THR A 87 -17.35 1.55 10.83
CA THR A 87 -16.81 2.90 10.71
C THR A 87 -17.75 3.77 9.92
N ASN A 88 -18.14 4.90 10.50
CA ASN A 88 -19.01 5.87 9.85
C ASN A 88 -18.18 6.81 8.94
N LYS A 89 -18.89 7.60 8.12
CA LYS A 89 -18.27 8.50 7.15
C LYS A 89 -17.32 9.52 7.79
N HIS A 90 -17.70 10.08 8.94
CA HIS A 90 -16.89 11.08 9.62
C HIS A 90 -15.59 10.48 10.16
N GLU A 91 -15.66 9.32 10.80
CA GLU A 91 -14.46 8.60 11.28
C GLU A 91 -13.53 8.24 10.11
N PHE A 92 -14.08 7.87 8.95
CA PHE A 92 -13.28 7.66 7.75
C PHE A 92 -12.64 8.93 7.22
N GLU A 93 -13.34 10.05 7.26
CA GLU A 93 -12.80 11.36 6.86
C GLU A 93 -11.63 11.77 7.76
N GLU A 94 -11.72 11.53 9.07
CA GLU A 94 -10.63 11.75 10.02
C GLU A 94 -9.44 10.83 9.73
N TYR A 95 -9.70 9.55 9.45
CA TYR A 95 -8.67 8.59 9.06
C TYR A 95 -7.95 9.01 7.76
N MET A 96 -8.69 9.49 6.76
CA MET A 96 -8.12 10.03 5.52
C MET A 96 -7.36 11.34 5.78
N TYR A 97 -7.84 12.20 6.67
CA TYR A 97 -7.14 13.42 7.06
C TYR A 97 -5.81 13.12 7.75
N PHE A 98 -5.76 12.12 8.64
CA PHE A 98 -4.52 11.61 9.21
C PHE A 98 -3.53 11.25 8.11
N TRP A 99 -3.96 10.46 7.13
CA TRP A 99 -3.08 10.08 6.03
C TRP A 99 -2.69 11.24 5.11
N LYS A 100 -3.57 12.24 4.93
CA LYS A 100 -3.22 13.49 4.26
C LYS A 100 -2.03 14.16 4.94
N VAL A 101 -2.08 14.28 6.27
CA VAL A 101 -1.01 14.84 7.10
C VAL A 101 0.26 14.00 7.02
N ILE A 102 0.17 12.67 7.11
CA ILE A 102 1.33 11.78 6.93
C ILE A 102 1.98 11.97 5.56
N GLY A 103 1.19 12.08 4.49
CA GLY A 103 1.67 12.38 3.14
C GLY A 103 2.45 13.69 3.08
N TYR A 104 1.89 14.75 3.69
CA TYR A 104 2.55 16.05 3.81
C TYR A 104 3.88 15.95 4.57
N CYS A 105 3.89 15.30 5.74
CA CYS A 105 5.11 15.09 6.55
C CYS A 105 6.19 14.33 5.76
N MET A 106 5.78 13.38 4.91
CA MET A 106 6.65 12.60 4.02
C MET A 106 7.15 13.37 2.79
N GLY A 107 6.64 14.59 2.54
CA GLY A 107 7.06 15.47 1.45
C GLY A 107 6.21 15.38 0.18
N ILE A 108 5.00 14.81 0.27
CA ILE A 108 4.01 14.91 -0.81
C ILE A 108 3.44 16.34 -0.80
N GLU A 109 3.49 17.04 -1.93
CA GLU A 109 2.83 18.35 -2.04
C GLU A 109 1.31 18.18 -1.93
N ASP A 110 0.60 19.10 -1.28
CA ASP A 110 -0.84 18.98 -1.05
C ASP A 110 -1.65 18.76 -2.34
N ARG A 111 -1.23 19.36 -3.46
CA ARG A 111 -1.87 19.18 -4.78
C ARG A 111 -1.73 17.77 -5.37
N PHE A 112 -0.80 16.96 -4.87
CA PHE A 112 -0.58 15.58 -5.28
C PHE A 112 -1.04 14.55 -4.23
N ASN A 113 -1.54 15.02 -3.09
CA ASN A 113 -2.00 14.14 -2.02
C ASN A 113 -3.27 13.40 -2.48
N ILE A 114 -3.30 12.09 -2.24
CA ILE A 114 -4.47 11.28 -2.62
C ILE A 114 -5.67 11.55 -1.72
N CYS A 115 -5.45 11.96 -0.46
CA CYS A 115 -6.51 12.28 0.48
C CYS A 115 -7.03 13.70 0.23
N GLN A 116 -8.29 13.80 -0.19
CA GLN A 116 -8.93 15.05 -0.57
C GLN A 116 -9.50 15.78 0.66
N ASN A 117 -10.39 16.75 0.44
CA ASN A 117 -10.92 17.60 1.51
C ASN A 117 -12.11 16.97 2.26
N ASN A 118 -12.70 15.91 1.72
CA ASN A 118 -13.77 15.15 2.37
C ASN A 118 -13.75 13.69 1.92
N TYR A 119 -14.58 12.87 2.58
CA TYR A 119 -14.72 11.45 2.30
C TYR A 119 -15.07 11.16 0.83
N GLU A 120 -16.13 11.76 0.27
CA GLU A 120 -16.58 11.46 -1.10
C GLU A 120 -15.49 11.73 -2.14
N GLN A 121 -14.83 12.88 -2.03
CA GLN A 121 -13.76 13.25 -2.96
C GLN A 121 -12.57 12.30 -2.84
N SER A 122 -12.23 11.89 -1.62
CA SER A 122 -11.12 10.96 -1.38
C SER A 122 -11.41 9.58 -1.96
N VAL A 123 -12.59 9.01 -1.68
CA VAL A 123 -13.00 7.70 -2.22
C VAL A 123 -13.08 7.74 -3.74
N ALA A 124 -13.70 8.77 -4.32
CA ALA A 124 -13.78 8.93 -5.77
C ALA A 124 -12.37 9.00 -6.41
N TYR A 125 -11.44 9.73 -5.78
CA TYR A 125 -10.07 9.80 -6.26
C TYR A 125 -9.33 8.46 -6.10
N PHE A 126 -9.53 7.74 -5.01
CA PHE A 126 -8.95 6.41 -4.82
C PHE A 126 -9.44 5.41 -5.87
N ASP A 127 -10.72 5.46 -6.25
CA ASP A 127 -11.27 4.62 -7.32
C ASP A 127 -10.64 4.97 -8.68
N ILE A 128 -10.42 6.26 -8.98
CA ILE A 128 -9.70 6.67 -10.20
C ILE A 128 -8.28 6.12 -10.19
N CYS A 129 -7.53 6.34 -9.11
CA CYS A 129 -6.18 5.79 -8.96
C CYS A 129 -6.15 4.27 -9.12
N PHE A 130 -7.13 3.55 -8.55
CA PHE A 130 -7.22 2.10 -8.72
C PHE A 130 -7.39 1.71 -10.19
N ASN A 131 -8.39 2.27 -10.85
CA ASN A 131 -8.75 1.90 -12.21
C ASN A 131 -7.64 2.24 -13.21
N GLU A 132 -7.06 3.42 -13.10
CA GLU A 132 -6.06 3.94 -14.04
C GLU A 132 -4.66 3.37 -13.79
N CYS A 133 -4.25 3.20 -12.53
CA CYS A 133 -2.87 2.86 -12.18
C CYS A 133 -2.66 1.38 -11.81
N TYR A 134 -3.72 0.64 -11.45
CA TYR A 134 -3.59 -0.76 -11.02
C TYR A 134 -4.43 -1.71 -11.87
N LYS A 135 -5.74 -1.49 -11.92
CA LYS A 135 -6.70 -2.47 -12.46
C LYS A 135 -6.36 -2.91 -13.87
N LYS A 136 -6.10 -1.96 -14.77
CA LYS A 136 -5.71 -2.26 -16.16
C LYS A 136 -4.51 -3.21 -16.22
N HIS A 137 -3.49 -2.94 -15.42
CA HIS A 137 -2.27 -3.76 -15.42
C HIS A 137 -2.48 -5.12 -14.74
N LEU A 138 -3.31 -5.18 -13.70
CA LEU A 138 -3.70 -6.44 -13.05
C LEU A 138 -4.53 -7.32 -13.98
N ASP A 139 -5.40 -6.73 -14.81
CA ASP A 139 -6.16 -7.46 -15.84
C ASP A 139 -5.22 -7.98 -16.94
N GLU A 140 -4.29 -7.15 -17.43
CA GLU A 140 -3.34 -7.47 -18.51
C GLU A 140 -2.20 -8.39 -18.08
N GLN A 141 -1.89 -8.44 -16.78
CA GLN A 141 -0.77 -9.22 -16.23
C GLN A 141 0.58 -8.90 -16.88
N CYS A 142 0.84 -7.62 -17.12
CA CYS A 142 2.06 -7.16 -17.79
C CYS A 142 3.35 -7.56 -17.01
N PRO A 143 4.54 -7.53 -17.64
CA PRO A 143 5.78 -7.98 -16.99
C PRO A 143 6.08 -7.32 -15.63
N LYS A 144 5.68 -6.06 -15.44
CA LYS A 144 5.83 -5.35 -14.16
C LYS A 144 4.95 -5.96 -13.07
N VAL A 145 3.72 -6.32 -13.39
CA VAL A 145 2.80 -7.01 -12.47
C VAL A 145 3.32 -8.39 -12.10
N GLN A 146 3.81 -9.16 -13.08
CA GLN A 146 4.44 -10.46 -12.82
C GLN A 146 5.63 -10.37 -11.87
N MET A 147 6.46 -9.33 -12.04
CA MET A 147 7.58 -9.07 -11.14
C MET A 147 7.09 -8.71 -9.73
N GLY A 148 6.07 -7.86 -9.61
CA GLY A 148 5.43 -7.52 -8.33
C GLY A 148 4.86 -8.75 -7.63
N MET A 149 4.15 -9.61 -8.36
CA MET A 149 3.59 -10.87 -7.83
C MET A 149 4.67 -11.81 -7.30
N LYS A 150 5.81 -11.96 -8.00
CA LYS A 150 6.96 -12.73 -7.51
C LYS A 150 7.55 -12.15 -6.22
N LEU A 151 7.63 -10.82 -6.12
CA LEU A 151 8.06 -10.16 -4.88
C LEU A 151 7.09 -10.47 -3.73
N THR A 152 5.78 -10.39 -3.98
CA THR A 152 4.73 -10.72 -3.01
C THR A 152 4.80 -12.19 -2.56
N GLN A 153 5.06 -13.13 -3.47
CA GLN A 153 5.30 -14.53 -3.10
C GLN A 153 6.47 -14.67 -2.11
N GLY A 154 7.54 -13.88 -2.28
CA GLY A 154 8.67 -13.83 -1.34
C GLY A 154 8.29 -13.26 0.04
N VAL A 155 7.31 -12.35 0.11
CA VAL A 155 6.74 -11.87 1.39
C VAL A 155 5.94 -12.98 2.06
N PHE A 156 5.06 -13.65 1.31
CA PHE A 156 4.27 -14.77 1.83
C PHE A 156 5.14 -15.92 2.32
N LEU A 157 6.26 -16.20 1.65
CA LEU A 157 7.22 -17.19 2.14
C LEU A 157 7.71 -16.86 3.57
N GLY A 158 7.96 -15.58 3.88
CA GLY A 158 8.33 -15.15 5.23
C GLY A 158 7.17 -15.27 6.22
N ILE A 159 5.98 -14.80 5.84
CA ILE A 159 4.76 -14.90 6.66
C ILE A 159 4.44 -16.36 6.99
N ASN A 160 4.59 -17.26 6.02
CA ASN A 160 4.30 -18.67 6.19
C ASN A 160 5.30 -19.44 7.07
N GLY A 161 6.40 -18.79 7.47
CA GLY A 161 7.27 -19.32 8.53
C GLY A 161 6.63 -19.26 9.92
N VAL A 162 5.62 -18.40 10.11
CA VAL A 162 4.90 -18.22 11.39
C VAL A 162 3.40 -18.52 11.29
N MET A 163 2.80 -18.30 10.12
CA MET A 163 1.37 -18.50 9.89
C MET A 163 1.14 -19.68 8.92
N PRO A 164 0.41 -20.74 9.33
CA PRO A 164 0.13 -21.87 8.46
C PRO A 164 -0.56 -21.48 7.15
N LYS A 165 -0.15 -22.10 6.04
CA LYS A 165 -0.70 -21.82 4.70
C LYS A 165 -2.20 -22.03 4.57
N TYR A 166 -2.78 -22.95 5.35
CA TYR A 166 -4.23 -23.17 5.33
C TYR A 166 -5.03 -22.02 5.95
N LEU A 167 -4.40 -21.18 6.78
CA LEU A 167 -4.98 -19.92 7.27
C LEU A 167 -4.71 -18.79 6.28
N PHE A 168 -3.47 -18.67 5.81
CA PHE A 168 -3.06 -17.54 4.98
C PHE A 168 -2.04 -17.96 3.92
N SER A 169 -2.54 -18.24 2.72
CA SER A 169 -1.76 -18.58 1.54
C SER A 169 -1.73 -17.42 0.55
N TYR A 170 -0.67 -17.36 -0.26
CA TYR A 170 -0.56 -16.40 -1.34
C TYR A 170 -1.73 -16.55 -2.33
N GLU A 171 -2.03 -17.76 -2.78
CA GLU A 171 -3.07 -17.98 -3.80
C GLU A 171 -4.47 -17.67 -3.27
N GLY A 172 -4.77 -18.06 -2.02
CA GLY A 172 -6.03 -17.72 -1.36
C GLY A 172 -6.20 -16.21 -1.21
N PHE A 173 -5.16 -15.51 -0.75
CA PHE A 173 -5.14 -14.06 -0.62
C PHE A 173 -5.33 -13.35 -1.95
N MET A 174 -4.58 -13.75 -2.98
CA MET A 174 -4.66 -13.13 -4.30
C MET A 174 -6.03 -13.36 -4.93
N LYS A 175 -6.62 -14.55 -4.79
CA LYS A 175 -7.97 -14.81 -5.32
C LYS A 175 -9.01 -13.94 -4.64
N TYR A 176 -9.01 -13.88 -3.31
CA TYR A 176 -9.94 -13.04 -2.54
C TYR A 176 -9.91 -11.59 -3.01
N TRP A 177 -8.71 -10.99 -3.06
CA TRP A 177 -8.57 -9.59 -3.46
C TRP A 177 -8.85 -9.35 -4.94
N TYR A 178 -8.51 -10.29 -5.83
CA TYR A 178 -8.85 -10.16 -7.24
C TYR A 178 -10.36 -10.16 -7.46
N GLU A 179 -11.10 -11.00 -6.73
CA GLU A 179 -12.57 -11.01 -6.80
C GLU A 179 -13.18 -9.75 -6.18
N ALA A 180 -12.73 -9.33 -4.99
CA ALA A 180 -13.18 -8.10 -4.33
C ALA A 180 -12.97 -6.84 -5.20
N LEU A 181 -11.88 -6.80 -5.97
CA LEU A 181 -11.52 -5.70 -6.86
C LEU A 181 -12.00 -5.89 -8.31
N GLY A 182 -12.70 -7.00 -8.60
CA GLY A 182 -13.21 -7.36 -9.92
C GLY A 182 -12.12 -7.49 -10.99
N VAL A 183 -10.90 -7.87 -10.62
CA VAL A 183 -9.79 -8.12 -11.55
C VAL A 183 -10.13 -9.33 -12.41
N LYS A 184 -9.94 -9.21 -13.73
CA LYS A 184 -10.36 -10.21 -14.71
C LYS A 184 -9.41 -11.40 -14.80
N HIS A 185 -8.16 -11.23 -14.38
CA HIS A 185 -7.18 -12.31 -14.43
C HIS A 185 -7.54 -13.42 -13.42
N PRO A 186 -7.62 -14.70 -13.84
CA PRO A 186 -8.00 -15.77 -12.93
C PRO A 186 -6.86 -16.17 -11.98
N ILE A 187 -7.17 -16.34 -10.70
CA ILE A 187 -6.31 -17.02 -9.72
C ILE A 187 -6.89 -18.42 -9.45
N VAL A 188 -6.11 -19.45 -9.77
CA VAL A 188 -6.54 -20.86 -9.66
C VAL A 188 -6.09 -21.45 -8.33
N LEU A 189 -7.04 -21.99 -7.55
CA LEU A 189 -6.75 -22.71 -6.30
C LEU A 189 -6.72 -24.22 -6.55
N GLN A 190 -5.51 -24.78 -6.60
CA GLN A 190 -5.33 -26.20 -6.90
C GLN A 190 -5.34 -27.06 -5.62
N ARG A 191 -4.78 -26.53 -4.53
CA ARG A 191 -4.55 -27.28 -3.28
C ARG A 191 -5.61 -26.96 -2.23
N LEU A 192 -5.83 -27.90 -1.30
CA LEU A 192 -6.82 -27.74 -0.23
C LEU A 192 -6.50 -26.56 0.71
N ASP A 193 -5.24 -26.36 1.06
CA ASP A 193 -4.80 -25.25 1.91
C ASP A 193 -5.11 -23.88 1.28
N GLN A 194 -4.93 -23.76 -0.04
CA GLN A 194 -5.27 -22.55 -0.78
C GLN A 194 -6.78 -22.25 -0.74
N LYS A 195 -7.62 -23.29 -0.89
CA LYS A 195 -9.08 -23.18 -0.81
C LYS A 195 -9.53 -22.79 0.59
N LEU A 196 -9.00 -23.45 1.63
CA LEU A 196 -9.31 -23.12 3.02
C LEU A 196 -8.93 -21.68 3.34
N SER A 197 -7.72 -21.26 2.96
CA SER A 197 -7.25 -19.89 3.18
C SER A 197 -8.15 -18.85 2.50
N TYR A 198 -8.67 -19.12 1.30
CA TYR A 198 -9.61 -18.23 0.61
C TYR A 198 -10.95 -18.10 1.35
N TYR A 199 -11.52 -19.20 1.82
CA TYR A 199 -12.82 -19.17 2.52
C TYR A 199 -12.76 -18.62 3.96
N MET A 200 -11.55 -18.44 4.51
CA MET A 200 -11.34 -17.86 5.83
C MET A 200 -11.20 -16.33 5.82
N MET A 201 -11.06 -15.72 4.64
CA MET A 201 -11.03 -14.25 4.45
C MET A 201 -12.44 -13.70 4.27
#